data_AF-A0A924J1Y8-F1
#
_entry.id   AF-A0A924J1Y8-F1
#
_cell.length_a   1.000
_cell.length_b   1.000
_cell.length_c   1.000
_cell.angle_alpha   90.00
_cell.angle_beta   90.00
_cell.angle_gamma   90.00
#
_symmetry.space_group_name_H-M   'P 1'
#
loop_
_entity.id
_entity.type
_entity.pdbx_description
1 polymer ?
#
loop_
_entity_poly.entity_id
_entity_poly.type
_entity_poly.pdbx_seq_one_letter_code
_entity_poly.pdbx_strand_id
1 'polypeptide(L)'
;ILVISILFITFGEMFIFPFSNSFALSRAPKGQEGKYMALFTMSFSLAHIGNSKIGMELIDRFGYNINWVFMGSVGMVSVFGCIYLLKLLAK
;
A
#
# COMPACT_ATOMS: atom_id res chain seq x y z
N ILE A 1 -19.40 11.94 8.27
CA ILE A 1 -17.95 11.87 7.94
C ILE A 1 -17.55 10.44 7.55
N LEU A 2 -17.76 9.43 8.41
CA LEU A 2 -17.43 8.02 8.12
C LEU A 2 -17.87 7.49 6.74
N VAL A 3 -19.14 7.69 6.35
CA VAL A 3 -19.66 7.20 5.06
C VAL A 3 -18.92 7.81 3.87
N ILE A 4 -18.60 9.11 3.95
CA ILE A 4 -17.85 9.82 2.91
C ILE A 4 -16.42 9.27 2.85
N SER A 5 -15.77 9.09 4.02
CA SER A 5 -14.42 8.52 4.10
C SER A 5 -14.35 7.10 3.53
N ILE A 6 -15.31 6.24 3.85
CA ILE A 6 -15.38 4.87 3.32
C ILE A 6 -15.58 4.90 1.80
N LEU A 7 -16.46 5.76 1.29
CA LEU A 7 -16.64 5.94 -0.16
C LEU A 7 -15.32 6.25 -0.87
N PHE A 8 -14.58 7.26 -0.40
CA PHE A 8 -13.29 7.61 -0.99
C PHE A 8 -12.25 6.49 -0.90
N ILE A 9 -12.17 5.80 0.23
CA ILE A 9 -11.25 4.67 0.41
C ILE A 9 -11.60 3.53 -0.55
N THR A 10 -12.87 3.14 -0.64
CA THR A 10 -13.32 2.05 -1.52
C THR A 10 -13.09 2.39 -2.99
N PHE A 11 -13.39 3.61 -3.43
CA PHE A 11 -13.05 4.04 -4.79
C PHE A 11 -11.54 3.96 -5.03
N GLY A 12 -10.72 4.45 -4.09
CA GLY A 12 -9.27 4.35 -4.18
C GLY A 12 -8.76 2.91 -4.30
N GLU A 13 -9.27 2.00 -3.47
CA GLU A 13 -8.92 0.58 -3.53
C GLU A 13 -9.29 -0.06 -4.88
N MET A 14 -10.49 0.22 -5.40
CA MET A 14 -10.93 -0.30 -6.69
C MET A 14 -10.02 0.12 -7.85
N PHE A 15 -9.41 1.31 -7.80
CA PHE A 15 -8.42 1.72 -8.80
C PHE A 15 -7.04 1.06 -8.57
N ILE A 16 -6.60 0.96 -7.31
CA ILE A 16 -5.22 0.57 -7.01
C ILE A 16 -4.96 -0.92 -7.17
N PHE A 17 -5.93 -1.78 -6.84
CA PHE A 17 -5.77 -3.24 -6.91
C PHE A 17 -5.54 -3.78 -8.33
N PRO A 18 -6.36 -3.45 -9.35
CA PRO A 18 -6.12 -3.92 -10.71
C PRO A 18 -4.86 -3.30 -11.31
N PHE A 19 -4.57 -2.03 -11.01
CA PHE A 19 -3.39 -1.34 -11.51
C PHE A 19 -2.09 -1.92 -10.95
N SER A 20 -2.03 -2.14 -9.63
CA SER A 20 -0.82 -2.67 -8.96
C SER A 20 -0.49 -4.09 -9.41
N ASN A 21 -1.51 -4.95 -9.53
CA ASN A 21 -1.34 -6.32 -10.01
C ASN A 21 -0.88 -6.36 -11.48
N SER A 22 -1.52 -5.57 -12.35
CA SER A 22 -1.13 -5.48 -13.76
C SER A 22 0.28 -4.91 -13.94
N PHE A 23 0.63 -3.88 -13.18
CA PHE A 23 1.97 -3.30 -13.19
C PHE A 23 3.04 -4.28 -12.74
N ALA A 24 2.81 -5.00 -11.63
CA ALA A 24 3.73 -6.03 -11.15
C ALA A 24 3.92 -7.16 -12.18
N LEU A 25 2.84 -7.62 -12.81
CA LEU A 25 2.89 -8.65 -13.84
C LEU A 25 3.64 -8.18 -15.08
N SER A 26 3.41 -6.95 -15.54
CA SER A 26 4.08 -6.37 -16.72
C SER A 26 5.61 -6.27 -16.58
N ARG A 27 6.12 -6.29 -15.34
CA ARG A 27 7.55 -6.21 -15.02
C ARG A 27 8.17 -7.57 -14.72
N ALA A 28 7.38 -8.64 -14.67
CA ALA A 28 7.90 -9.95 -14.40
C ALA A 28 8.73 -10.48 -15.59
N PRO A 29 9.86 -11.17 -15.34
CA PRO A 29 10.63 -11.82 -16.40
C PRO A 29 9.80 -12.90 -17.09
N LYS A 30 9.90 -13.01 -18.42
CA LYS A 30 9.19 -14.03 -19.20
C LYS A 30 9.47 -15.43 -18.63
N GLY A 31 8.42 -16.18 -18.31
CA GLY A 31 8.51 -17.53 -17.72
C GLY A 31 8.71 -17.56 -16.20
N GLN A 32 8.85 -16.41 -15.52
CA GLN A 32 8.94 -16.32 -14.04
C GLN A 32 7.81 -15.48 -13.41
N GLU A 33 6.76 -15.21 -14.16
CA GLU A 33 5.58 -14.43 -13.75
C GLU A 33 4.97 -14.94 -12.44
N GLY A 34 4.84 -16.26 -12.30
CA GLY A 34 4.33 -16.88 -11.07
C GLY A 34 5.21 -16.62 -9.84
N LYS A 35 6.54 -16.67 -9.98
CA LYS A 35 7.47 -16.39 -8.87
C LYS A 35 7.44 -14.92 -8.48
N TYR A 36 7.38 -14.02 -9.46
CA TYR A 36 7.34 -12.58 -9.23
C TYR A 36 6.03 -12.17 -8.54
N MET A 37 4.89 -12.68 -9.01
CA MET A 37 3.59 -12.44 -8.39
C MET A 37 3.47 -13.09 -7.01
N ALA A 38 4.11 -14.24 -6.78
CA ALA A 38 4.18 -14.84 -5.44
C ALA A 38 4.90 -13.91 -4.45
N LEU A 39 6.03 -13.32 -4.83
CA LEU A 39 6.74 -12.35 -4.00
C LEU A 39 5.93 -11.07 -3.77
N PHE A 40 5.22 -10.58 -4.80
CA PHE A 40 4.31 -9.44 -4.68
C PHE A 40 3.21 -9.72 -3.64
N THR A 41 2.54 -10.87 -3.73
CA THR A 41 1.50 -11.27 -2.77
C THR A 41 2.05 -11.48 -1.35
N MET A 42 3.24 -12.07 -1.21
CA MET A 42 3.90 -12.21 0.11
C MET A 42 4.19 -10.84 0.74
N SER A 43 4.65 -9.88 -0.05
CA SER A 43 4.91 -8.51 0.41
C SER A 43 3.63 -7.82 0.89
N PHE A 44 2.52 -8.01 0.18
CA PHE A 44 1.21 -7.50 0.58
C PHE A 44 0.72 -8.10 1.90
N SER A 45 0.89 -9.41 2.10
CA SER A 45 0.57 -10.10 3.35
C SER A 45 1.42 -9.60 4.52
N LEU A 46 2.72 -9.43 4.31
CA LEU A 46 3.64 -8.86 5.32
C LEU A 46 3.21 -7.45 5.73
N ALA A 47 2.83 -6.61 4.77
CA ALA A 47 2.33 -5.26 5.05
C ALA A 47 1.04 -5.30 5.90
N HIS A 48 0.11 -6.22 5.62
CA HIS A 48 -1.14 -6.37 6.38
C HIS A 48 -0.91 -6.81 7.83
N ILE A 49 -0.01 -7.78 8.04
CA ILE A 49 0.35 -8.25 9.38
C ILE A 49 1.02 -7.13 10.17
N GLY A 50 1.99 -6.44 9.54
CA GLY A 50 2.72 -5.33 10.15
C GLY A 50 1.80 -4.17 10.52
N ASN A 51 0.92 -3.76 9.61
CA ASN A 51 -0.05 -2.68 9.82
C ASN A 51 -0.97 -2.97 11.01
N SER A 52 -1.46 -4.21 11.14
CA SER A 52 -2.37 -4.58 12.24
C SER A 52 -1.69 -4.44 13.60
N LYS A 53 -0.45 -4.91 13.74
CA LYS A 53 0.30 -4.79 15.01
C LYS A 53 0.65 -3.34 15.35
N ILE A 54 1.18 -2.60 14.39
CA ILE A 54 1.62 -1.21 14.59
C ILE A 54 0.40 -0.31 14.89
N GLY A 55 -0.69 -0.47 14.14
CA GLY A 55 -1.91 0.32 14.33
C GLY A 55 -2.54 0.10 15.71
N MET A 56 -2.67 -1.16 16.15
CA MET A 56 -3.24 -1.46 17.47
C MET A 56 -2.39 -0.90 18.61
N GLU A 57 -1.07 -1.08 18.56
CA GLU A 57 -0.18 -0.61 19.61
C GLU A 57 -0.08 0.94 19.65
N LEU A 58 -0.18 1.59 18.49
CA LEU A 58 -0.21 3.05 18.41
C LEU A 58 -1.51 3.61 19.00
N ILE A 59 -2.65 2.97 18.74
CA ILE A 59 -3.95 3.37 19.30
C ILE A 59 -3.94 3.19 20.82
N ASP A 60 -3.41 2.09 21.34
CA ASP A 60 -3.35 1.80 22.78
C ASP A 60 -2.51 2.84 23.54
N ARG A 61 -1.36 3.25 23.00
CA ARG A 61 -0.44 4.17 23.68
C ARG A 61 -0.75 5.65 23.46
N PHE A 62 -1.23 6.03 22.27
CA PHE A 62 -1.33 7.42 21.82
C PHE A 62 -2.74 7.83 21.39
N GLY A 63 -3.69 6.90 21.37
CA GLY A 63 -5.08 7.14 20.98
C GLY A 63 -5.29 7.27 19.46
N TYR A 64 -6.56 7.42 19.07
CA TYR A 64 -6.98 7.39 17.66
C TYR A 64 -6.46 8.57 16.82
N ASN A 65 -6.39 9.79 17.39
CA ASN A 65 -6.00 10.98 16.63
C ASN A 65 -4.57 10.88 16.09
N ILE A 66 -3.64 10.38 16.90
CA ILE A 66 -2.25 10.20 16.50
C ILE A 66 -2.14 9.09 15.45
N ASN A 67 -2.95 8.03 15.55
CA ASN A 67 -2.99 6.99 14.52
C ASN A 67 -3.39 7.51 13.13
N TRP A 68 -4.39 8.39 13.06
CA TRP A 68 -4.79 8.99 11.78
C TRP A 68 -3.69 9.85 11.16
N VAL A 69 -3.01 10.68 11.96
CA VAL A 69 -1.87 11.49 11.48
C VAL A 69 -0.71 10.59 11.06
N PHE A 70 -0.42 9.54 11.82
CA PHE A 70 0.63 8.58 11.50
C PHE A 70 0.35 7.86 10.18
N MET A 71 -0.84 7.26 10.00
CA MET A 71 -1.22 6.60 8.75
C MET A 71 -1.18 7.56 7.55
N GLY A 72 -1.63 8.80 7.72
CA GLY A 72 -1.53 9.85 6.70
C GLY A 72 -0.08 10.16 6.32
N SER A 73 0.81 10.28 7.30
CA SER A 73 2.24 10.53 7.07
C SER A 73 2.94 9.38 6.33
N VAL A 74 2.65 8.13 6.72
CA VAL A 74 3.19 6.92 6.05
C VAL A 74 2.68 6.83 4.61
N GLY A 75 1.41 7.15 4.38
CA GLY A 75 0.84 7.25 3.03
C GLY A 75 1.56 8.30 2.18
N MET A 76 1.83 9.48 2.73
CA MET A 76 2.56 10.54 2.03
C MET A 76 3.99 10.13 1.67
N VAL A 77 4.72 9.49 2.59
CA VAL A 77 6.04 8.90 2.34
C VAL A 77 5.99 7.86 1.23
N SER A 78 4.94 7.03 1.20
CA SER A 78 4.74 6.02 0.17
C SER A 78 4.56 6.65 -1.22
N VAL A 79 3.80 7.75 -1.32
CA VAL A 79 3.65 8.52 -2.56
C VAL A 79 4.99 9.07 -3.04
N PHE A 80 5.80 9.66 -2.16
CA PHE A 80 7.15 10.12 -2.52
C PHE A 80 8.05 8.98 -3.01
N GLY A 81 7.98 7.81 -2.36
CA GLY A 81 8.69 6.60 -2.80
C GLY A 81 8.27 6.14 -4.20
N CYS A 82 6.97 6.13 -4.49
CA CYS A 82 6.45 5.80 -5.82
C CYS A 82 6.90 6.81 -6.89
N ILE A 83 6.87 8.11 -6.61
CA ILE A 83 7.36 9.15 -7.53
C ILE A 83 8.85 8.98 -7.80
N TYR A 84 9.63 8.69 -6.76
CA TYR A 84 11.06 8.42 -6.90
C TYR A 84 11.33 7.19 -7.77
N LEU A 85 10.62 6.09 -7.55
CA LEU A 85 10.71 4.88 -8.37
C LEU A 85 10.31 5.14 -9.83
N LEU A 86 9.26 5.93 -10.07
CA LEU A 86 8.87 6.31 -11.43
C LEU A 86 9.98 7.09 -12.15
N LYS A 87 10.64 8.03 -11.45
CA LYS A 87 11.78 8.77 -12.02
C LYS A 87 12.97 7.86 -12.31
N LEU A 88 13.24 6.88 -11.46
CA LEU A 88 14.31 5.92 -11.67
C LEU A 88 14.04 5.01 -12.88
N LEU A 89 12.79 4.60 -13.08
CA LEU A 89 12.37 3.73 -14.18
C LEU A 89 12.19 4.47 -15.51
N ALA A 90 12.02 5.79 -15.48
CA ALA A 90 11.98 6.63 -16.69
C ALA A 90 13.37 6.92 -17.27
N LYS A 91 14.43 6.57 -16.54
CA LYS A 91 15.82 6.67 -16.95
C LYS A 91 16.32 5.33 -17.49
#